data_AF-A0A832U081-F1
#
_entry.id   AF-A0A832U081-F1
#
_cell.length_a   1.000
_cell.length_b   1.000
_cell.length_c   1.000
_cell.angle_alpha   90.00
_cell.angle_beta   90.00
_cell.angle_gamma   90.00
#
_symmetry.space_group_name_H-M   'P 1'
#
loop_
_entity.id
_entity.type
_entity.pdbx_description
1 polymer ?
#
loop_
_entity_poly.entity_id
_entity_poly.type
_entity_poly.pdbx_seq_one_letter_code
_entity_poly.pdbx_strand_id
1 'polypeptide(L)'
;MAKNNAVAGFNALNGVELNLFTTDELKAIHYATMEVLMNPGVQVSDPEARQIFKENGCEVDETTNIVKIPEYIVRKALQLAPSRFVLWGRDKK
;
A
#
# COMPACT_ATOMS: atom_id res chain seq x y z
N MET A 1 -24.34 15.96 -10.59
CA MET A 1 -23.20 16.87 -10.30
C MET A 1 -23.35 17.31 -8.85
N ALA A 2 -22.62 16.71 -7.92
CA ALA A 2 -22.67 17.12 -6.52
C ALA A 2 -21.90 18.44 -6.36
N LYS A 3 -22.58 19.48 -5.89
CA LYS A 3 -22.00 20.79 -5.59
C LYS A 3 -21.12 20.66 -4.34
N ASN A 4 -19.82 20.85 -4.49
CA ASN A 4 -18.90 21.04 -3.37
C ASN A 4 -19.22 22.39 -2.69
N ASN A 5 -19.97 22.37 -1.59
CA ASN A 5 -20.14 23.52 -0.71
C ASN A 5 -18.98 23.61 0.29
N ALA A 6 -17.74 23.60 -0.20
CA ALA A 6 -16.61 24.10 0.58
C ALA A 6 -16.59 25.62 0.41
N VAL A 7 -17.20 26.34 1.36
CA VAL A 7 -17.05 27.79 1.45
C VAL A 7 -15.56 28.05 1.72
N ALA A 8 -14.89 28.77 0.81
CA ALA A 8 -13.49 29.11 0.96
C ALA A 8 -13.27 29.83 2.30
N GLY A 9 -12.36 29.32 3.13
CA GLY A 9 -11.99 29.94 4.41
C GLY A 9 -12.62 29.33 5.67
N PHE A 10 -13.42 28.26 5.58
CA PHE A 10 -13.92 27.55 6.77
C PHE A 10 -13.09 26.30 7.06
N ASN A 11 -12.20 26.36 8.07
CA ASN A 11 -11.54 25.19 8.62
C ASN A 11 -12.47 24.53 9.65
N ALA A 12 -13.30 23.59 9.18
CA ALA A 12 -14.01 22.70 10.09
C ALA A 12 -13.01 21.68 10.68
N LEU A 13 -13.01 21.52 12.01
CA LEU A 13 -12.41 20.35 12.65
C LEU A 13 -13.24 19.13 12.25
N ASN A 14 -12.80 18.42 11.20
CA ASN A 14 -13.48 17.23 10.69
C ASN A 14 -13.15 15.95 11.50
N GLY A 15 -12.56 16.10 12.68
CA GLY A 15 -12.23 14.99 13.58
C GLY A 15 -11.04 15.29 14.48
N VAL A 16 -10.70 14.29 15.30
CA VAL A 16 -9.47 14.24 16.10
C VAL A 16 -8.67 13.03 15.60
N GLU A 17 -7.42 13.24 15.24
CA GLU A 17 -6.50 12.17 14.88
C GLU A 17 -5.88 11.58 16.16
N LEU A 18 -6.02 10.27 16.35
CA LEU A 18 -5.40 9.56 17.47
C LEU A 18 -4.03 9.02 17.03
N ASN A 19 -2.99 9.81 17.29
CA ASN A 19 -1.61 9.40 17.04
C ASN A 19 -1.06 8.61 18.22
N LEU A 20 -1.14 7.29 18.13
CA LEU A 20 -0.69 6.33 19.18
C LEU A 20 0.82 6.07 19.16
N PHE A 21 1.49 6.34 18.03
CA PHE A 21 2.91 6.07 17.84
C PHE A 21 3.68 7.36 17.56
N THR A 22 4.91 7.40 18.06
CA THR A 22 5.89 8.41 17.66
C THR A 22 6.37 8.17 16.22
N THR A 23 7.00 9.18 15.63
CA THR A 23 7.54 9.06 14.26
C THR A 23 8.60 7.96 14.15
N ASP A 24 9.40 7.76 15.20
CA ASP A 24 10.47 6.76 15.19
C ASP A 24 9.94 5.34 15.40
N GLU A 25 8.87 5.15 16.19
CA GLU A 25 8.16 3.88 16.29
C GLU A 25 7.53 3.48 14.94
N LEU A 26 6.94 4.44 14.21
CA LEU A 26 6.41 4.20 12.87
C LEU A 26 7.50 3.76 11.89
N LYS A 27 8.69 4.40 11.95
CA LYS A 27 9.84 3.99 11.14
C LYS A 27 10.32 2.59 11.51
N ALA A 28 10.36 2.25 12.80
CA ALA A 28 10.73 0.91 13.27
C ALA A 28 9.79 -0.16 12.68
N ILE A 29 8.48 0.08 12.74
CA ILE A 29 7.47 -0.81 12.13
C ILE A 29 7.68 -0.92 10.63
N HIS A 30 7.93 0.21 9.94
CA HIS A 30 8.18 0.21 8.51
C HIS A 30 9.38 -0.65 8.13
N TYR A 31 10.53 -0.47 8.78
CA TYR A 31 11.73 -1.24 8.50
C TYR A 31 11.57 -2.72 8.82
N ALA A 32 10.94 -3.07 9.95
CA ALA A 32 10.64 -4.46 10.28
C ALA A 32 9.73 -5.10 9.23
N THR A 33 8.76 -4.35 8.70
CA THR A 33 7.89 -4.84 7.62
C THR A 33 8.67 -5.10 6.34
N MET A 34 9.60 -4.20 5.97
CA MET A 34 10.44 -4.39 4.78
C MET A 34 11.37 -5.60 4.93
N GLU A 35 11.89 -5.83 6.14
CA GLU A 35 12.68 -7.02 6.45
C GLU A 35 11.85 -8.30 6.22
N VAL A 36 10.63 -8.38 6.77
CA VAL A 36 9.75 -9.55 6.58
C VAL A 36 9.41 -9.80 5.11
N LEU A 37 9.16 -8.73 4.33
CA LEU A 37 8.87 -8.83 2.89
C LEU A 37 10.08 -9.30 2.07
N MET A 38 11.30 -9.00 2.51
CA MET A 38 12.52 -9.44 1.86
C MET A 38 12.97 -10.84 2.35
N ASN A 39 12.80 -11.12 3.64
CA ASN A 39 13.19 -12.37 4.29
C ASN A 39 12.30 -12.61 5.53
N PRO A 40 11.45 -13.64 5.56
CA PRO A 40 11.41 -14.79 4.64
C PRO A 40 10.77 -14.53 3.27
N GLY A 41 10.01 -13.44 3.11
CA GLY A 41 9.17 -13.21 1.93
C GLY A 41 7.73 -13.69 2.12
N VAL A 42 6.94 -13.66 1.04
CA VAL A 42 5.51 -14.01 1.05
C VAL A 42 5.24 -15.18 0.11
N GLN A 43 4.49 -16.18 0.57
CA GLN A 43 4.07 -17.29 -0.28
C GLN A 43 2.95 -16.84 -1.23
N VAL A 44 3.18 -16.99 -2.54
CA VAL A 44 2.23 -16.66 -3.60
C VAL A 44 1.93 -17.92 -4.40
N SER A 45 0.78 -18.54 -4.13
CA SER A 45 0.40 -19.82 -4.75
C SER A 45 0.04 -19.70 -6.23
N ASP A 46 -0.44 -18.54 -6.65
CA ASP A 46 -0.87 -18.30 -8.02
C ASP A 46 0.34 -18.08 -8.97
N PRO A 47 0.46 -18.86 -10.06
CA PRO A 47 1.61 -18.80 -10.96
C PRO A 47 1.65 -17.51 -11.79
N GLU A 48 0.49 -16.93 -12.14
CA GLU A 48 0.43 -15.67 -12.87
C GLU A 48 0.94 -14.52 -12.00
N ALA A 49 0.51 -14.46 -10.73
CA ALA A 49 1.01 -13.50 -9.77
C ALA A 49 2.53 -13.61 -9.57
N ARG A 50 3.08 -14.84 -9.46
CA ARG A 50 4.54 -15.05 -9.37
C ARG A 50 5.28 -14.52 -10.59
N GLN A 51 4.76 -14.74 -11.79
CA GLN A 51 5.35 -14.23 -13.02
C GLN A 51 5.38 -12.68 -13.03
N ILE A 52 4.28 -12.02 -12.62
CA ILE A 52 4.21 -10.56 -12.50
C ILE A 52 5.27 -10.04 -11.52
N PHE A 53 5.43 -10.69 -10.36
CA PHE A 53 6.47 -10.31 -9.40
C PHE A 53 7.87 -10.44 -9.98
N LYS A 54 8.16 -11.54 -10.67
CA LYS A 54 9.45 -11.80 -11.30
C LYS A 54 9.79 -10.77 -12.39
N GLU A 55 8.82 -10.43 -13.23
CA GLU A 55 8.97 -9.41 -14.28
C GLU A 55 9.23 -8.01 -13.73
N ASN A 56 8.75 -7.73 -12.52
CA ASN A 56 8.96 -6.45 -11.85
C ASN A 56 10.25 -6.41 -11.00
N GLY A 57 11.04 -7.49 -10.94
CA GLY A 57 12.33 -7.52 -10.25
C GLY A 57 12.29 -8.07 -8.82
N CYS A 58 11.24 -8.80 -8.44
CA CYS A 58 11.23 -9.59 -7.21
C CYS A 58 11.94 -10.94 -7.41
N GLU A 59 12.55 -11.46 -6.34
CA GLU A 59 13.13 -12.80 -6.34
C GLU A 59 12.02 -13.82 -6.03
N VAL A 60 11.82 -14.78 -6.93
CA VAL A 60 10.77 -15.79 -6.81
C VAL A 60 11.40 -17.18 -6.75
N ASP A 61 11.12 -17.90 -5.68
CA ASP A 61 11.44 -19.31 -5.55
C ASP A 61 10.24 -20.16 -6.00
N GLU A 62 10.36 -20.77 -7.18
CA GLU A 62 9.31 -21.62 -7.76
C GLU A 62 9.15 -22.97 -7.03
N THR A 63 10.11 -23.38 -6.20
CA THR A 63 10.02 -24.64 -5.45
C THR A 63 9.16 -24.48 -4.20
N THR A 64 9.35 -23.37 -3.48
CA THR A 64 8.60 -23.03 -2.26
C THR A 64 7.41 -22.11 -2.52
N ASN A 65 7.31 -21.55 -3.73
CA ASN A 65 6.35 -20.52 -4.13
C ASN A 65 6.49 -19.22 -3.32
N ILE A 66 7.69 -18.91 -2.83
CA ILE A 66 7.97 -17.71 -2.03
C ILE A 66 8.46 -16.59 -2.94
N VAL A 67 7.89 -15.40 -2.74
CA VAL A 67 8.30 -14.16 -3.39
C VAL A 67 8.95 -13.26 -2.34
N LYS A 68 10.20 -12.88 -2.57
CA LYS A 68 10.89 -11.83 -1.80
C LYS A 68 10.71 -10.50 -2.49
N ILE A 69 10.18 -9.54 -1.77
CA ILE A 69 9.79 -8.23 -2.30
C ILE A 69 10.75 -7.17 -1.76
N PRO A 70 11.67 -6.64 -2.59
CA PRO A 70 12.57 -5.59 -2.16
C PRO A 70 11.85 -4.27 -1.86
N GLU A 71 12.40 -3.48 -0.93
CA GLU A 71 11.82 -2.20 -0.51
C GLU A 71 11.60 -1.22 -1.69
N TYR A 72 12.52 -1.19 -2.66
CA TYR A 72 12.39 -0.28 -3.81
C TYR A 72 11.16 -0.59 -4.68
N ILE A 73 10.75 -1.86 -4.76
CA ILE A 73 9.53 -2.29 -5.45
C ILE A 73 8.30 -1.85 -4.66
N VAL A 74 8.31 -2.03 -3.34
CA VAL A 74 7.21 -1.58 -2.46
C VAL A 74 7.02 -0.07 -2.59
N ARG A 75 8.12 0.71 -2.52
CA ARG A 75 8.08 2.17 -2.67
C ARG A 75 7.57 2.59 -4.04
N LYS A 76 8.01 1.93 -5.12
CA LYS A 76 7.51 2.18 -6.48
C LYS A 76 6.01 1.91 -6.59
N ALA A 77 5.54 0.79 -6.04
CA ALA A 77 4.12 0.45 -6.04
C ALA A 77 3.27 1.47 -5.27
N LEU A 78 3.74 1.90 -4.10
CA LEU A 78 3.06 2.93 -3.30
C LEU A 78 3.02 4.31 -4.00
N GLN A 79 4.07 4.69 -4.72
CA GLN A 79 4.09 5.94 -5.49
C GLN A 79 3.10 5.94 -6.66
N LEU A 80 2.85 4.78 -7.26
CA LEU A 80 1.88 4.62 -8.35
C LEU A 80 0.44 4.54 -7.84
N ALA A 81 0.23 4.21 -6.56
CA ALA A 81 -1.08 4.08 -5.96
C ALA A 81 -1.73 5.46 -5.73
N PRO A 82 -2.99 5.69 -6.18
CA PRO A 82 -3.67 6.96 -5.97
C PRO A 82 -4.04 7.15 -4.49
N SER A 83 -3.81 8.36 -3.95
CA SER A 83 -4.18 8.69 -2.56
C SER A 83 -5.70 8.73 -2.32
N ARG A 84 -6.49 8.93 -3.39
CA ARG A 84 -7.95 8.87 -3.36
C ARG A 84 -8.47 8.42 -4.72
N PHE A 85 -9.42 7.49 -4.72
CA PHE A 85 -10.16 7.09 -5.91
C PHE A 85 -11.65 6.98 -5.57
N VAL A 86 -12.51 7.01 -6.60
CA VAL A 86 -13.96 6.94 -6.43
C VAL A 86 -14.41 5.51 -6.69
N LEU A 87 -15.02 4.89 -5.69
CA LEU A 87 -15.75 3.64 -5.85
C LEU A 87 -17.19 3.95 -6.26
N TRP A 88 -17.55 3.60 -7.50
CA TRP A 88 -18.89 3.83 -8.02
C TRP A 88 -19.85 2.74 -7.55
N GLY A 89 -20.95 3.16 -6.93
CA GLY A 89 -22.06 2.27 -6.62
C GLY A 89 -22.76 1.80 -7.90
N ARG A 90 -23.42 0.63 -7.82
CA ARG A 90 -24.22 0.09 -8.94
C ARG A 90 -25.35 1.04 -9.34
N ASP A 91 -25.91 1.75 -8.37
CA ASP A 91 -27.01 2.68 -8.57
C ASP A 91 -26.51 4.13 -8.51
N LYS A 92 -26.99 4.96 -9.44
CA LYS A 92 -26.64 6.39 -9.51
C LYS A 92 -27.55 7.17 -8.55
N LYS A 93 -27.20 7.19 -7.27
CA LYS A 93 -27.71 8.22 -6.33
C LYS A 93 -26.58 9.07 -5.81
#